data_AF-A0A0M2RKM7-F1
#
_entry.id   AF-A0A0M2RKM7-F1
#
_cell.length_a   1.000
_cell.length_b   1.000
_cell.length_c   1.000
_cell.angle_alpha   90.00
_cell.angle_beta   90.00
_cell.angle_gamma   90.00
#
_symmetry.space_group_name_H-M   'P 1'
#
loop_
_entity.id
_entity.type
_entity.pdbx_description
1 polymer ?
#
loop_
_entity_poly.entity_id
_entity_poly.type
_entity_poly.pdbx_seq_one_letter_code
_entity_poly.pdbx_strand_id
1 'polypeptide(L)'
;MSRRGVTALACLAALVALACDGAGSASPRPSGSPPPGTPAVLTALGDSITTGFGSCLVLMSCERNSWSTGTGLRVESHYRRLRERNPALRGENRAAPGARAAALAGQ
;
A
#
# COMPACT_ATOMS: atom_id res chain seq x y z
N MET A 1 -35.19 3.09 -23.39
CA MET A 1 -34.12 3.73 -22.58
C MET A 1 -32.97 4.08 -23.51
N SER A 2 -32.57 5.35 -23.59
CA SER A 2 -31.51 5.77 -24.52
C SER A 2 -30.16 5.19 -24.07
N ARG A 3 -29.33 4.73 -25.02
CA ARG A 3 -27.99 4.18 -24.73
C ARG A 3 -27.14 5.13 -23.86
N ARG A 4 -27.38 6.44 -24.00
CA ARG A 4 -26.76 7.52 -23.21
C ARG A 4 -27.13 7.48 -21.73
N GLY A 5 -28.38 7.13 -21.40
CA GLY A 5 -28.82 6.99 -20.01
C GLY A 5 -28.22 5.77 -19.33
N VAL A 6 -28.10 4.65 -20.07
CA VAL A 6 -27.47 3.42 -19.57
C VAL A 6 -25.98 3.65 -19.29
N THR A 7 -25.26 4.34 -20.17
CA THR A 7 -23.84 4.67 -19.96
C THR A 7 -23.62 5.62 -18.77
N ALA A 8 -24.49 6.62 -18.59
CA ALA A 8 -24.38 7.55 -17.47
C ALA A 8 -24.59 6.84 -16.12
N LEU A 9 -25.60 5.94 -16.04
CA LEU A 9 -25.84 5.13 -14.85
C LEU A 9 -24.67 4.18 -14.55
N ALA A 10 -24.09 3.55 -15.57
CA ALA A 10 -22.96 2.65 -15.39
C ALA A 10 -21.72 3.39 -14.84
N CYS A 11 -21.41 4.59 -15.36
CA CYS A 11 -20.32 5.42 -14.86
C CYS A 11 -20.55 5.86 -13.41
N LEU A 12 -21.79 6.25 -13.06
CA LEU A 12 -22.14 6.68 -11.71
C LEU A 12 -22.00 5.52 -10.72
N ALA A 13 -22.47 4.32 -11.09
CA ALA A 13 -22.34 3.12 -10.26
C ALA A 13 -20.87 2.73 -10.04
N ALA A 14 -20.02 2.84 -11.06
CA ALA A 14 -18.58 2.58 -10.93
C ALA A 14 -17.89 3.57 -9.97
N LEU A 15 -18.25 4.85 -10.03
CA LEU A 15 -17.72 5.88 -9.12
C LEU A 15 -18.14 5.64 -7.66
N VAL A 16 -19.39 5.23 -7.43
CA VAL A 16 -19.89 4.89 -6.09
C VAL A 16 -19.18 3.65 -5.54
N ALA A 17 -18.98 2.62 -6.35
CA ALA A 17 -18.25 1.41 -5.94
C ALA A 17 -16.79 1.73 -5.54
N LEU A 18 -16.11 2.61 -6.28
CA LEU A 18 -14.76 3.06 -5.96
C LEU A 18 -14.67 3.87 -4.65
N ALA A 19 -15.77 4.53 -4.24
CA ALA A 19 -15.86 5.33 -3.02
C ALA A 19 -16.19 4.50 -1.78
N CYS A 20 -16.96 3.43 -1.92
CA CYS A 20 -17.39 2.59 -0.79
C CYS A 20 -16.30 1.65 -0.25
N ASP A 21 -15.23 1.40 -1.00
CA ASP A 21 -14.09 0.57 -0.57
C ASP A 21 -13.22 1.22 0.53
N GLY A 22 -13.50 2.48 0.90
CA GLY A 22 -12.69 3.28 1.83
C GLY A 22 -13.18 3.34 3.28
N ALA A 23 -14.32 2.73 3.62
CA ALA A 23 -14.89 2.79 4.96
C ALA A 23 -14.22 1.79 5.91
N GLY A 24 -12.92 2.00 6.18
CA GLY A 24 -12.21 1.30 7.24
C GLY A 24 -12.73 1.73 8.60
N SER A 25 -13.19 0.78 9.42
CA SER A 25 -13.51 0.98 10.82
C SER A 25 -12.30 1.58 11.54
N ALA A 26 -12.51 2.69 12.26
CA ALA A 26 -11.46 3.31 13.07
C ALA A 26 -11.11 2.35 14.23
N SER A 27 -10.08 1.53 14.03
CA SER A 27 -9.56 0.66 15.07
C SER A 27 -8.88 1.51 16.15
N PRO A 28 -9.09 1.24 17.45
CA PRO A 28 -8.45 1.99 18.52
C PRO A 28 -6.93 2.02 18.33
N ARG A 29 -6.33 3.22 18.37
CA ARG A 29 -4.88 3.35 18.31
C ARG A 29 -4.30 2.75 19.61
N PRO A 30 -3.40 1.76 19.54
CA PRO A 30 -2.81 1.18 20.73
C PRO A 30 -1.99 2.24 21.47
N SER A 31 -2.31 2.43 22.75
CA SER A 31 -1.55 3.24 23.70
C SER A 31 -0.70 2.32 24.57
N GLY A 32 0.62 2.33 24.36
CA GLY A 32 1.55 1.52 25.14
C GLY A 32 2.94 1.43 24.49
N SER A 33 3.93 1.02 25.28
CA SER A 33 5.25 0.64 24.76
C SER A 33 5.12 -0.61 23.88
N PRO A 34 5.88 -0.71 22.76
CA PRO A 34 5.81 -1.87 21.88
C PRO A 34 6.10 -3.16 22.65
N PRO A 35 5.38 -4.26 22.35
CA PRO A 35 5.68 -5.56 22.95
C PRO A 35 7.15 -5.94 22.74
N PRO A 36 7.80 -6.59 23.73
CA PRO A 36 9.14 -7.13 23.56
C PRO A 36 9.23 -8.02 22.32
N GLY A 37 10.29 -7.87 21.53
CA GLY A 37 10.51 -8.65 20.31
C GLY A 37 9.81 -8.11 19.05
N THR A 38 9.12 -6.97 19.13
CA THR A 38 8.62 -6.32 17.91
C THR A 38 9.76 -5.65 17.12
N PRO A 39 9.77 -5.76 15.78
CA PRO A 39 10.81 -5.14 14.97
C PRO A 39 10.75 -3.61 15.11
N ALA A 40 11.94 -2.98 15.12
CA ALA A 40 12.07 -1.52 15.12
C ALA A 40 12.11 -0.94 13.69
N VAL A 41 12.53 -1.75 12.71
CA VAL A 41 12.68 -1.36 11.31
C VAL A 41 12.13 -2.46 10.40
N LEU A 42 11.44 -2.07 9.34
CA LEU A 42 11.07 -2.92 8.20
C LEU A 42 11.65 -2.29 6.93
N THR A 43 12.50 -3.03 6.23
CA THR A 43 13.03 -2.63 4.93
C THR A 43 12.53 -3.60 3.86
N ALA A 44 11.95 -3.06 2.80
CA ALA A 44 11.54 -3.83 1.63
C ALA A 44 12.62 -3.78 0.56
N LEU A 45 13.09 -4.94 0.11
CA LEU A 45 14.05 -5.13 -0.97
C LEU A 45 13.34 -5.79 -2.15
N GLY A 46 13.83 -5.56 -3.36
CA GLY A 46 13.31 -6.21 -4.56
C GLY A 46 13.32 -5.33 -5.79
N ASP A 47 12.32 -5.53 -6.64
CA ASP A 47 12.23 -4.94 -7.97
C ASP A 47 11.01 -4.01 -8.11
N SER A 48 10.55 -3.81 -9.36
CA SER A 48 9.39 -2.99 -9.68
C SER A 48 8.11 -3.45 -8.97
N ILE A 49 7.95 -4.75 -8.67
CA ILE A 49 6.80 -5.28 -7.93
C ILE A 49 6.80 -4.72 -6.50
N THR A 50 7.94 -4.76 -5.81
CA THR A 50 8.06 -4.25 -4.43
C THR A 50 7.83 -2.74 -4.34
N THR A 51 8.17 -1.98 -5.40
CA THR A 51 7.87 -0.54 -5.48
C THR A 51 6.41 -0.23 -5.84
N GLY A 52 5.58 -1.23 -6.17
CA GLY A 52 4.20 -1.03 -6.60
C GLY A 52 4.10 -0.36 -7.98
N PHE A 53 5.04 -0.63 -8.88
CA PHE A 53 5.11 -0.03 -10.21
C PHE A 53 3.80 -0.17 -10.98
N GLY A 54 3.35 0.91 -11.63
CA GLY A 54 2.14 0.92 -12.46
C GLY A 54 0.82 1.00 -11.69
N SER A 55 0.85 1.01 -10.36
CA SER A 55 -0.38 1.01 -9.55
C SER A 55 -1.04 2.39 -9.38
N CYS A 56 -0.41 3.46 -9.87
CA CYS A 56 -0.91 4.84 -9.79
C CYS A 56 -1.35 5.39 -11.15
N LEU A 57 -1.88 4.51 -12.03
CA LEU A 57 -2.37 4.80 -13.39
C LEU A 57 -1.30 5.23 -14.41
N VAL A 58 -0.10 5.57 -13.94
CA VAL A 58 1.09 5.85 -14.73
C VAL A 58 2.13 4.75 -14.52
N LEU A 59 2.87 4.40 -15.57
CA LEU A 59 3.93 3.37 -15.54
C LEU A 59 5.19 3.91 -14.86
N MET A 60 5.10 4.09 -13.54
CA MET A 60 6.19 4.48 -12.65
C MET A 60 6.03 3.78 -11.29
N SER A 61 7.10 3.77 -10.49
CA SER A 61 7.06 3.31 -9.10
C SER A 61 6.02 4.12 -8.32
N CYS A 62 5.21 3.43 -7.52
CA CYS A 62 4.25 4.06 -6.63
C CYS A 62 4.27 3.36 -5.27
N GLU A 63 5.30 3.66 -4.48
CA GLU A 63 5.60 2.97 -3.22
C GLU A 63 4.45 3.06 -2.21
N ARG A 64 3.61 4.10 -2.30
CA ARG A 64 2.37 4.21 -1.54
C ARG A 64 1.50 2.95 -1.65
N ASN A 65 1.51 2.26 -2.78
CA ASN A 65 0.74 1.05 -3.02
C ASN A 65 1.58 -0.24 -2.88
N SER A 66 2.82 -0.16 -2.38
CA SER A 66 3.61 -1.35 -2.04
C SER A 66 2.91 -2.20 -0.97
N TRP A 67 2.77 -3.50 -1.20
CA TRP A 67 2.23 -4.42 -0.18
C TRP A 67 3.16 -4.59 1.02
N SER A 68 4.44 -4.22 0.89
CA SER A 68 5.43 -4.31 1.96
C SER A 68 5.41 -3.06 2.84
N THR A 69 5.54 -1.87 2.24
CA THR A 69 5.78 -0.61 2.98
C THR A 69 4.76 0.49 2.68
N GLY A 70 3.78 0.22 1.82
CA GLY A 70 2.83 1.23 1.36
C GLY A 70 1.93 1.80 2.45
N THR A 71 1.54 3.06 2.26
CA THR A 71 0.63 3.84 3.11
C THR A 71 -0.68 4.18 2.40
N GLY A 72 -0.93 3.55 1.25
CA GLY A 72 -2.10 3.76 0.43
C GLY A 72 -3.39 3.31 1.10
N LEU A 73 -4.48 4.04 0.86
CA LEU A 73 -5.80 3.72 1.44
C LEU A 73 -6.29 2.32 1.02
N ARG A 74 -5.92 1.87 -0.18
CA ARG A 74 -6.30 0.57 -0.75
C ARG A 74 -5.32 -0.57 -0.44
N VAL A 75 -4.30 -0.31 0.40
CA VAL A 75 -3.28 -1.30 0.72
C VAL A 75 -3.09 -1.38 2.22
N GLU A 76 -3.40 -2.56 2.76
CA GLU A 76 -3.05 -2.93 4.13
C GLU A 76 -1.70 -3.64 4.10
N SER A 77 -0.62 -2.85 4.14
CA SER A 77 0.75 -3.34 3.95
C SER A 77 1.28 -4.06 5.18
N HIS A 78 2.38 -4.81 5.02
CA HIS A 78 3.12 -5.37 6.16
C HIS A 78 3.52 -4.28 7.16
N TYR A 79 3.97 -3.11 6.67
CA TYR A 79 4.31 -1.95 7.49
C TYR A 79 3.13 -1.49 8.35
N ARG A 80 1.93 -1.33 7.77
CA ARG A 80 0.75 -0.87 8.53
C ARG A 80 0.36 -1.87 9.61
N ARG A 81 0.25 -3.16 9.28
CA ARG A 81 -0.05 -4.23 10.24
C ARG A 81 0.96 -4.33 11.39
N LEU A 82 2.26 -4.14 11.09
CA LEU A 82 3.29 -4.16 12.12
C LEU A 82 3.29 -2.87 12.95
N ARG A 83 3.00 -1.72 12.34
CA ARG A 83 2.95 -0.43 13.04
C ARG A 83 1.75 -0.28 13.97
N GLU A 84 0.67 -1.00 13.70
CA GLU A 84 -0.42 -1.19 14.67
C GLU A 84 0.08 -1.88 15.94
N ARG A 85 1.11 -2.71 15.90
CA ARG A 85 1.68 -3.36 17.10
C ARG A 85 2.81 -2.55 17.72
N ASN A 86 3.56 -1.82 16.89
CA ASN A 86 4.66 -0.96 17.30
C ASN A 86 4.54 0.40 16.59
N PRO A 87 3.92 1.42 17.22
CA PRO A 87 3.79 2.75 16.63
C PRO A 87 5.12 3.42 16.25
N ALA A 88 6.22 3.00 16.89
CA ALA A 88 7.57 3.49 16.65
C ALA A 88 8.31 2.77 15.50
N LEU A 89 7.68 1.77 14.84
CA LEU A 89 8.25 1.07 13.70
C LEU A 89 8.57 2.04 12.55
N ARG A 90 9.81 1.97 12.07
CA ARG A 90 10.27 2.68 10.87
C ARG A 90 10.16 1.75 9.66
N GLY A 91 9.70 2.29 8.53
CA GLY A 91 9.55 1.56 7.27
C GLY A 91 10.34 2.23 6.15
N GLU A 92 11.00 1.44 5.32
CA GLU A 92 11.77 1.92 4.18
C GLU A 92 11.64 0.99 2.97
N ASN A 93 11.54 1.54 1.76
CA ASN A 93 11.58 0.77 0.53
C ASN A 93 12.92 1.03 -0.18
N ARG A 94 13.70 -0.02 -0.40
CA ARG A 94 14.97 0.01 -1.13
C ARG A 94 14.92 -0.78 -2.42
N ALA A 95 13.73 -1.23 -2.81
CA ALA A 95 13.54 -1.89 -4.09
C ALA A 95 13.80 -0.91 -5.26
N ALA A 96 14.35 -1.44 -6.35
CA ALA A 96 14.66 -0.67 -7.54
C ALA A 96 14.05 -1.33 -8.77
N PRO A 97 13.30 -0.61 -9.63
CA PRO A 97 12.76 -1.17 -10.86
C PRO A 97 13.83 -1.85 -11.72
N GLY A 98 13.56 -3.09 -12.15
CA GLY A 98 14.51 -3.88 -12.94
C GLY A 98 15.62 -4.56 -12.14
N ALA A 99 15.69 -4.37 -10.82
CA ALA A 99 16.62 -5.12 -9.98
C ALA A 99 16.38 -6.63 -10.08
N ARG A 100 17.48 -7.39 -10.02
CA ARG A 100 17.47 -8.85 -9.93
C ARG A 100 18.20 -9.26 -8.66
N ALA A 101 18.17 -10.55 -8.33
CA ALA A 101 18.85 -11.08 -7.14
C ALA A 101 20.33 -10.65 -7.03
N ALA A 102 21.04 -10.53 -8.16
CA ALA A 102 22.43 -10.06 -8.18
C ALA A 102 22.63 -8.61 -7.69
N ALA A 103 21.59 -7.78 -7.72
CA ALA A 103 21.63 -6.39 -7.25
C ALA A 103 21.34 -6.24 -5.75
N LEU A 104 21.06 -7.34 -5.03
CA LEU A 104 20.59 -7.31 -3.65
C LEU A 104 21.58 -6.63 -2.70
N ALA A 105 22.89 -6.78 -2.91
CA ALA A 105 23.90 -6.16 -2.07
C ALA A 105 23.89 -4.62 -2.11
N GLY A 106 23.25 -4.02 -3.11
CA GLY A 106 23.12 -2.57 -3.27
C GLY A 106 21.83 -1.98 -2.72
N GLN A 107 20.98 -2.78 -2.04
CA GLN A 107 19.68 -2.35 -1.51
C GLN A 107 19.69 -2.24 0.02
#